data_AF-A0A945XBJ5-F1
#
_entry.id   AF-A0A945XBJ5-F1
#
_cell.length_a   1.000
_cell.length_b   1.000
_cell.length_c   1.000
_cell.angle_alpha   90.00
_cell.angle_beta   90.00
_cell.angle_gamma   90.00
#
_symmetry.space_group_name_H-M   'P 1'
#
loop_
_entity.id
_entity.type
_entity.pdbx_description
1 polymer ?
#
loop_
_entity_poly.entity_id
_entity_poly.type
_entity_poly.pdbx_seq_one_letter_code
_entity_poly.pdbx_strand_id
1 'polypeptide(L)'
;MDTTDIALLVLAGVVLANTIAQFFYAKRAERTYKSGVPAPSLIISVRVEVQNRQQLTVEQAQKWCADAIFIEADLWVAWEAGEKEIVPALWDLFLLRKT
;
A
#
# COMPACT_ATOMS: atom_id res chain seq x y z
N MET A 1 13.62 -42.54 20.28
CA MET A 1 13.12 -41.17 20.01
C MET A 1 13.72 -40.80 18.69
N ASP A 2 12.94 -40.97 17.62
CA ASP A 2 13.46 -40.94 16.25
C ASP A 2 13.67 -39.51 15.79
N THR A 3 14.75 -39.28 15.05
CA THR A 3 15.16 -37.96 14.53
C THR A 3 14.08 -37.31 13.64
N THR A 4 13.18 -38.12 13.08
CA THR A 4 11.98 -37.71 12.36
C THR A 4 10.99 -36.92 13.21
N ASP A 5 10.81 -37.25 14.49
CA ASP A 5 9.89 -36.53 15.39
C ASP A 5 10.42 -35.13 15.74
N ILE A 6 11.75 -35.01 15.87
CA ILE A 6 12.43 -33.74 16.12
C ILE A 6 12.31 -32.82 14.91
N ALA A 7 12.48 -33.35 13.69
CA ALA A 7 12.34 -32.57 12.47
C ALA A 7 10.91 -32.02 12.29
N LEU A 8 9.89 -32.81 12.65
CA LEU A 8 8.49 -32.40 12.58
C LEU A 8 8.18 -31.27 13.56
N LEU A 9 8.73 -31.34 14.77
CA LEU A 9 8.61 -30.30 15.79
C LEU A 9 9.31 -28.99 15.39
N VAL A 10 10.49 -29.09 14.76
CA VAL A 10 11.21 -27.91 14.25
C VAL A 10 10.44 -27.25 13.11
N LEU A 11 9.90 -28.03 12.17
CA LEU A 11 9.09 -27.50 11.07
C LEU A 11 7.82 -26.82 11.59
N ALA A 12 7.13 -27.42 12.56
CA ALA A 12 5.97 -26.80 13.20
C ALA A 12 6.33 -25.48 13.89
N GLY A 13 7.48 -25.43 14.57
CA GLY A 13 8.00 -24.21 15.19
C GLY A 13 8.33 -23.10 14.18
N VAL A 14 8.96 -23.45 13.05
CA VAL A 14 9.29 -22.51 11.97
C VAL A 14 8.03 -21.97 11.30
N VAL A 15 7.05 -22.83 11.03
CA VAL A 15 5.76 -22.42 10.46
C VAL A 15 5.05 -21.47 11.41
N LEU A 16 4.98 -21.79 12.70
CA LEU A 16 4.34 -20.93 13.70
C LEU A 16 5.06 -19.57 13.81
N ALA A 17 6.40 -19.57 13.85
CA ALA A 17 7.19 -18.34 13.88
C ALA A 17 6.98 -17.48 12.61
N ASN A 18 6.90 -18.11 11.43
CA ASN A 18 6.65 -17.41 10.17
C ASN A 18 5.22 -16.86 10.11
N THR A 19 4.22 -17.61 10.56
CA THR A 19 2.83 -17.14 10.64
C THR A 19 2.69 -15.98 11.61
N ILE A 20 3.36 -16.04 12.77
CA ILE A 20 3.39 -14.94 13.74
C ILE A 20 4.09 -13.72 13.14
N ALA A 21 5.22 -13.89 12.47
CA ALA A 21 5.91 -12.81 11.77
C ALA A 21 5.02 -12.18 10.68
N GLN A 22 4.38 -12.99 9.84
CA GLN A 22 3.45 -12.53 8.81
C GLN A 22 2.24 -11.81 9.41
N PHE A 23 1.69 -12.28 10.53
CA PHE A 23 0.63 -11.61 11.27
C PHE A 23 1.11 -10.26 11.80
N PHE A 24 2.31 -10.17 12.36
CA PHE A 24 2.88 -8.88 12.80
C PHE A 24 3.24 -7.96 11.63
N TYR A 25 3.67 -8.49 10.47
CA TYR A 25 3.87 -7.71 9.25
C TYR A 25 2.55 -7.19 8.68
N ALA A 26 1.49 -8.02 8.66
CA ALA A 26 0.15 -7.61 8.27
C ALA A 26 -0.43 -6.58 9.25
N LYS A 27 -0.26 -6.78 10.56
CA LYS A 27 -0.61 -5.79 11.59
C LYS A 27 0.25 -4.55 11.57
N ARG A 28 1.50 -4.63 11.08
CA ARG A 28 2.37 -3.46 10.84
C ARG A 28 1.92 -2.69 9.61
N ALA A 29 1.49 -3.38 8.55
CA ALA A 29 0.83 -2.76 7.39
C ALA A 29 -0.49 -2.07 7.80
N GLU A 30 -1.29 -2.70 8.67
CA GLU A 30 -2.46 -2.07 9.30
C GLU A 30 -2.08 -0.93 10.26
N ARG A 31 -0.91 -0.98 10.93
CA ARG A 31 -0.42 0.10 11.82
C ARG A 31 0.31 1.23 11.10
N THR A 32 0.71 1.09 9.84
CA THR A 32 1.06 2.25 8.99
C THR A 32 -0.13 3.17 8.76
N TYR A 33 -1.35 2.70 9.07
CA TYR A 33 -2.56 3.53 9.22
C TYR A 33 -2.60 4.36 10.52
N LYS A 34 -1.48 4.49 11.25
CA LYS A 34 -1.36 5.42 12.40
C LYS A 34 -0.89 6.82 12.03
N SER A 35 -0.75 7.09 10.74
CA SER A 35 -0.80 8.42 10.15
C SER A 35 -1.69 8.26 8.94
N GLY A 36 -2.79 9.00 8.81
CA GLY A 36 -3.69 8.94 7.65
C GLY A 36 -3.05 9.37 6.32
N VAL A 37 -1.72 9.46 6.28
CA VAL A 37 -0.89 9.80 5.13
C VAL A 37 -0.35 8.49 4.54
N PRO A 38 -0.83 8.03 3.36
CA PRO A 38 -0.22 6.90 2.66
C PRO A 38 1.23 7.18 2.29
N ALA A 39 2.06 6.13 2.32
CA ALA A 39 3.42 6.21 1.82
C ALA A 39 3.43 6.43 0.30
N PRO A 40 4.48 7.08 -0.27
CA PRO A 40 4.60 7.29 -1.72
C PRO A 40 4.45 6.01 -2.55
N SER A 41 4.96 4.88 -2.05
CA SER A 41 4.81 3.58 -2.69
C SER A 41 3.36 3.13 -2.84
N LEU A 42 2.50 3.46 -1.87
CA LEU A 42 1.07 3.18 -1.94
C LEU A 42 0.39 4.08 -2.98
N ILE A 43 0.75 5.36 -3.02
CA ILE A 43 0.25 6.32 -4.01
C ILE A 43 0.59 5.86 -5.45
N ILE A 44 1.85 5.46 -5.68
CA ILE A 44 2.29 4.89 -6.96
C ILE A 44 1.51 3.61 -7.29
N SER A 45 1.32 2.71 -6.33
CA SER A 45 0.60 1.45 -6.58
C SER A 45 -0.84 1.70 -7.04
N VAL A 46 -1.50 2.72 -6.48
CA VAL A 46 -2.85 3.14 -6.85
C VAL A 46 -2.87 3.74 -8.24
N ARG A 47 -1.93 4.62 -8.58
CA ARG A 47 -1.81 5.15 -9.95
C ARG A 47 -1.59 4.03 -10.96
N VAL A 48 -0.71 3.07 -10.68
CA VAL A 48 -0.44 1.92 -11.56
C VAL A 48 -1.69 1.07 -11.76
N GLU A 49 -2.50 0.86 -10.72
CA GLU A 49 -3.78 0.18 -10.83
C GLU A 49 -4.75 0.93 -11.77
N VAL A 50 -4.87 2.25 -11.61
CA VAL A 50 -5.69 3.11 -12.50
C VAL A 50 -5.16 3.06 -13.94
N GLN A 51 -3.85 3.19 -14.11
CA GLN A 51 -3.15 3.11 -15.39
C GLN A 51 -3.49 1.82 -16.13
N ASN A 52 -3.39 0.68 -15.44
CA ASN A 52 -3.65 -0.64 -16.03
C ASN A 52 -5.13 -0.87 -16.33
N ARG A 53 -6.03 -0.48 -15.43
CA ARG A 53 -7.48 -0.66 -15.61
C ARG A 53 -8.03 0.16 -16.77
N GLN A 54 -7.54 1.38 -16.93
CA GLN A 54 -8.04 2.32 -17.94
C GLN A 54 -7.15 2.41 -19.19
N GLN A 55 -6.07 1.63 -19.25
CA GLN A 55 -5.07 1.66 -20.34
C GLN A 55 -4.52 3.06 -20.61
N LEU A 56 -4.26 3.82 -19.54
CA LEU A 56 -3.77 5.20 -19.61
C LEU A 56 -2.24 5.24 -19.67
N THR A 57 -1.69 6.36 -20.12
CA THR A 57 -0.28 6.69 -19.85
C THR A 57 -0.08 7.05 -18.37
N VAL A 58 1.18 7.10 -17.92
CA VAL A 58 1.52 7.54 -16.55
C VAL A 58 0.94 8.91 -16.25
N GLU A 59 1.16 9.88 -17.14
CA GLU A 59 0.70 11.27 -17.01
C GLU A 59 -0.84 11.36 -16.96
N GLN A 60 -1.52 10.61 -17.83
CA GLN A 60 -2.98 10.55 -17.83
C GLN A 60 -3.54 9.93 -16.54
N ALA A 61 -2.88 8.90 -16.01
CA ALA A 61 -3.28 8.29 -14.74
C ALA A 61 -3.04 9.23 -13.55
N GLN A 62 -1.93 9.97 -13.51
CA GLN A 62 -1.67 11.00 -12.49
C GLN A 62 -2.73 12.10 -12.53
N LYS A 63 -3.03 12.60 -13.73
CA LYS A 63 -4.09 13.59 -13.93
C LYS A 63 -5.44 13.06 -13.49
N TRP A 64 -5.79 11.82 -13.85
CA TRP A 64 -7.04 11.19 -13.42
C TRP A 64 -7.13 11.11 -11.88
N CYS A 65 -6.04 10.70 -11.22
CA CYS A 65 -6.01 10.59 -9.77
C CYS A 65 -6.12 11.95 -9.07
N ALA A 66 -5.49 12.98 -9.63
CA ALA A 66 -5.64 14.36 -9.16
C ALA A 66 -7.07 14.90 -9.36
N ASP A 67 -7.66 14.68 -10.54
CA ASP A 67 -9.02 15.09 -10.87
C ASP A 67 -10.07 14.37 -10.00
N ALA A 68 -9.76 13.15 -9.52
CA ALA A 68 -10.61 12.42 -8.59
C ALA A 68 -10.80 13.13 -7.24
N ILE A 69 -9.87 13.99 -6.85
CA ILE A 69 -9.92 14.75 -5.59
C ILE A 69 -9.77 16.26 -5.78
N PHE A 70 -10.02 16.74 -7.00
CA PHE A 70 -10.09 18.16 -7.34
C PHE A 70 -8.81 18.94 -7.03
N ILE A 71 -7.64 18.35 -7.30
CA ILE A 71 -6.33 18.99 -7.16
C ILE A 71 -5.59 19.06 -8.50
N GLU A 72 -4.49 19.79 -8.52
CA GLU A 72 -3.57 19.86 -9.66
C GLU A 72 -2.74 18.57 -9.79
N ALA A 73 -2.42 18.18 -11.02
CA ALA A 73 -1.64 16.97 -11.32
C ALA A 73 -0.23 17.01 -10.69
N ASP A 74 0.41 18.17 -10.67
CA ASP A 74 1.74 18.36 -10.09
C ASP A 74 1.79 18.01 -8.59
N LEU A 75 0.67 18.20 -7.88
CA LEU A 75 0.57 17.84 -6.47
C LEU A 75 0.59 16.32 -6.29
N TRP A 76 -0.08 15.57 -7.18
CA TRP A 76 -0.03 14.12 -7.19
C TRP A 76 1.39 13.61 -7.50
N VAL A 77 2.07 14.22 -8.49
CA VAL A 77 3.46 13.88 -8.84
C VAL A 77 4.40 14.09 -7.65
N ALA A 78 4.28 15.22 -6.94
CA ALA A 78 5.07 15.51 -5.76
C ALA A 78 4.84 14.49 -4.62
N TRP A 79 3.63 13.96 -4.49
CA TRP A 79 3.32 12.89 -3.54
C TRP A 79 3.93 11.54 -3.94
N GLU A 80 3.93 11.20 -5.22
CA GLU A 80 4.61 9.99 -5.72
C GLU A 80 6.13 10.04 -5.52
N ALA A 81 6.71 11.23 -5.68
CA ALA A 81 8.14 11.48 -5.43
C ALA A 81 8.49 11.50 -3.93
N GLY A 82 7.49 11.57 -3.04
CA GLY A 82 7.70 11.77 -1.61
C GLY A 82 8.23 13.16 -1.25
N GLU A 83 8.16 14.11 -2.19
CA GLU A 83 8.54 15.51 -2.00
C GLU A 83 7.52 16.28 -1.17
N LYS A 84 6.26 15.82 -1.19
CA LYS A 84 5.18 16.31 -0.33
C LYS A 84 4.47 15.17 0.37
N GLU A 85 4.01 15.43 1.58
CA GLU A 85 3.04 14.59 2.25
C GLU A 85 1.65 14.87 1.67
N ILE A 86 0.88 13.80 1.47
CA ILE A 86 -0.53 13.93 1.12
C ILE A 86 -1.33 14.34 2.34
N VAL A 87 -2.26 15.27 2.13
CA VAL A 87 -3.18 15.69 3.18
C VAL A 87 -4.14 14.52 3.45
N PRO A 88 -4.25 14.00 4.69
CA PRO A 88 -5.10 12.85 5.00
C PRO A 88 -6.53 12.98 4.48
N ALA A 89 -7.14 14.16 4.61
CA ALA A 89 -8.50 14.41 4.10
C ALA A 89 -8.61 14.24 2.58
N LEU A 90 -7.59 14.61 1.81
CA LEU A 90 -7.57 14.39 0.36
C LEU A 90 -7.43 12.90 0.02
N TRP A 91 -6.65 12.17 0.81
CA TRP A 91 -6.55 10.71 0.65
C TRP A 91 -7.88 10.01 0.96
N ASP A 92 -8.54 10.39 2.06
CA ASP A 92 -9.84 9.83 2.42
C ASP A 92 -10.90 10.11 1.33
N LEU A 93 -10.92 11.32 0.77
CA LEU A 93 -11.78 11.67 -0.37
C LEU A 93 -11.48 10.81 -1.61
N PHE A 94 -10.20 10.54 -1.89
CA PHE A 94 -9.80 9.70 -3.00
C PHE A 94 -10.33 8.27 -2.82
N LEU A 95 -10.18 7.71 -1.61
CA LEU A 95 -10.66 6.37 -1.30
C LEU A 95 -12.18 6.24 -1.45
N LEU A 96 -12.94 7.25 -1.01
CA LEU A 96 -14.41 7.28 -1.16
C LEU A 96 -14.87 7.31 -2.61
N ARG A 97 -14.10 7.93 -3.52
CA ARG A 97 -14.47 8.04 -4.94
C ARG A 97 -14.01 6.84 -5.76
N LYS A 98 -13.00 6.11 -5.30
CA LYS A 98 -12.47 4.92 -5.99
C LYS A 98 -13.35 3.67 -5.79
N THR A 99 -14.11 3.59 -4.69
CA THR A 99 -15.15 2.56 -4.46
C THR A 99 -16.34 2.75 -5.36
#